data_AF-A0A7K0HSZ9-F1
#
_entry.id   AF-A0A7K0HSZ9-F1
#
_cell.length_a   1.000
_cell.length_b   1.000
_cell.length_c   1.000
_cell.angle_alpha   90.00
_cell.angle_beta   90.00
_cell.angle_gamma   90.00
#
_symmetry.space_group_name_H-M   'P 1'
#
loop_
_entity.id
_entity.type
_entity.pdbx_description
1 polymer ?
#
loop_
_entity_poly.entity_id
_entity_poly.type
_entity_poly.pdbx_seq_one_letter_code
_entity_poly.pdbx_strand_id
1 'polypeptide(L)'
;MESVMKRTTATSFLSTCAISLALFSSCTSVEPNTLTPEEIADGWQLLFDGKTLNGWKDYNGTTLTQPWHVVDGCIQAKGDGSDASGYIVTDKQYENFELSWDWKLSKGGNSGMLYHVVERPQFAVPYVTGPEYQLIDEPNFPEPLEEWQKLGVDYAMHLPDKAKMKVNPQGEWNNSKIVFDNGHVEHWLNGVKILEFEAWTDDWYAKK
;
A
#
# COMPACT_ATOMS: atom_id res chain seq x y z
N MET A 1 9.78 3.84 -7.91
CA MET A 1 9.08 3.21 -6.79
C MET A 1 9.35 4.04 -5.58
N GLU A 2 8.30 4.44 -4.88
CA GLU A 2 8.38 5.16 -3.63
C GLU A 2 7.33 4.53 -2.71
N SER A 3 7.71 4.24 -1.46
CA SER A 3 6.74 3.85 -0.42
C SER A 3 6.97 4.75 0.78
N VAL A 4 5.96 5.59 1.04
CA VAL A 4 6.01 6.61 2.07
C VAL A 4 4.82 6.44 3.01
N MET A 5 5.06 6.70 4.30
CA MET A 5 4.02 6.65 5.31
C MET A 5 4.13 7.83 6.26
N LYS A 6 3.00 8.49 6.57
CA LYS A 6 2.92 9.50 7.64
C LYS A 6 1.92 9.08 8.72
N ARG A 7 2.12 9.58 9.93
CA ARG A 7 1.16 9.46 11.04
C ARG A 7 0.22 10.66 10.99
N THR A 8 -1.09 10.42 10.97
CA THR A 8 -2.07 11.51 10.92
C THR A 8 -2.08 12.25 12.26
N THR A 9 -1.76 13.54 12.25
CA THR A 9 -2.01 14.45 13.39
C THR A 9 -2.72 15.69 12.87
N ALA A 10 -3.86 16.03 13.49
CA ALA A 10 -4.68 17.15 13.06
C ALA A 10 -4.02 18.49 13.43
N THR A 11 -3.77 19.35 12.44
CA THR A 11 -3.61 20.79 12.72
C THR A 11 -3.89 21.62 11.47
N SER A 12 -4.85 22.54 11.56
CA SER A 12 -5.17 23.52 10.51
C SER A 12 -4.45 24.84 10.79
N PHE A 13 -3.81 25.45 9.78
CA PHE A 13 -3.56 26.89 9.77
C PHE A 13 -3.67 27.46 8.35
N LEU A 14 -4.45 28.55 8.22
CA LEU A 14 -4.51 29.42 7.05
C LEU A 14 -3.37 30.44 7.10
N SER A 15 -2.68 30.65 5.98
CA SER A 15 -2.28 32.00 5.55
C SER A 15 -1.79 32.04 4.10
N THR A 16 -2.38 32.95 3.33
CA THR A 16 -2.09 33.24 1.92
C THR A 16 -1.17 34.44 1.83
N CYS A 17 -0.05 34.30 1.12
CA CYS A 17 0.77 35.40 0.63
C CYS A 17 1.20 35.09 -0.80
N ALA A 18 0.74 35.89 -1.76
CA ALA A 18 1.01 35.70 -3.18
C ALA A 18 2.32 36.39 -3.57
N ILE A 19 3.30 35.63 -4.05
CA ILE A 19 4.48 36.13 -4.75
C ILE A 19 4.55 35.42 -6.10
N SER A 20 4.34 36.16 -7.18
CA SER A 20 4.50 35.66 -8.55
C SER A 20 5.99 35.53 -8.87
N LEU A 21 6.49 34.31 -8.96
CA LEU A 21 7.84 34.00 -9.44
C LEU A 21 7.74 33.24 -10.77
N ALA A 22 8.48 33.72 -11.77
CA ALA A 22 8.55 33.13 -13.10
C ALA A 22 9.13 31.70 -13.00
N LEU A 23 8.33 30.69 -13.35
CA LEU A 23 8.70 29.29 -13.29
C LEU A 23 9.49 28.89 -14.54
N PHE A 24 10.81 28.78 -14.39
CA PHE A 24 11.60 27.90 -15.24
C PHE A 24 11.23 26.47 -14.85
N SER A 25 10.39 25.83 -15.66
CA SER A 25 9.98 24.43 -15.48
C SER A 25 11.14 23.52 -15.90
N SER A 26 12.16 23.42 -15.06
CA SER A 26 13.08 22.29 -15.11
C SER A 26 12.27 21.04 -14.77
N CYS A 27 12.18 20.09 -15.71
CA CYS A 27 11.71 18.75 -15.41
C CYS A 27 12.73 18.09 -14.47
N THR A 28 12.65 18.40 -13.18
CA THR A 28 13.38 17.67 -12.15
C THR A 28 12.72 16.31 -12.06
N SER A 29 13.30 15.30 -12.68
CA SER A 29 12.93 13.91 -12.40
C SER A 29 13.26 13.65 -10.94
N VAL A 30 12.24 13.60 -10.08
CA VAL A 30 12.40 13.23 -8.67
C VAL A 30 13.00 11.84 -8.63
N GLU A 31 14.13 11.67 -7.94
CA GLU A 31 14.77 10.37 -7.77
C GLU A 31 13.82 9.46 -6.98
N PRO A 32 13.51 8.24 -7.45
CA PRO A 32 12.66 7.31 -6.71
C PRO A 32 13.19 7.04 -5.30
N ASN A 33 12.28 6.74 -4.37
CA ASN A 33 12.60 6.49 -2.96
C ASN A 33 13.30 7.70 -2.27
N THR A 34 12.89 8.91 -2.61
CA THR A 34 13.39 10.15 -2.00
C THR A 34 12.22 11.09 -1.73
N LEU A 35 12.05 11.45 -0.46
CA LEU A 35 11.02 12.42 -0.08
C LEU A 35 11.31 13.80 -0.66
N THR A 36 10.28 14.43 -1.19
CA THR A 36 10.29 15.86 -1.49
C THR A 36 10.35 16.70 -0.21
N PRO A 37 10.82 17.97 -0.28
CA PRO A 37 10.78 18.88 0.86
C PRO A 37 9.38 19.04 1.46
N GLU A 38 8.36 19.04 0.60
CA GLU A 38 6.95 19.12 0.98
C GLU A 38 6.51 17.87 1.75
N GLU A 39 6.87 16.68 1.27
CA GLU A 39 6.56 15.42 1.98
C GLU A 39 7.24 15.35 3.35
N ILE A 40 8.49 15.81 3.46
CA ILE A 40 9.19 15.91 4.75
C ILE A 40 8.44 16.86 5.68
N ALA A 41 8.01 18.03 5.18
CA ALA A 41 7.27 19.01 5.97
C ALA A 41 5.90 18.48 6.43
N ASP A 42 5.26 17.66 5.60
CA ASP A 42 3.98 16.99 5.88
C ASP A 42 4.13 15.73 6.76
N GLY A 43 5.36 15.38 7.17
CA GLY A 43 5.64 14.30 8.11
C GLY A 43 5.70 12.90 7.49
N TRP A 44 5.87 12.79 6.17
CA TRP A 44 6.10 11.52 5.51
C TRP A 44 7.48 10.95 5.87
N GLN A 45 7.55 9.63 5.98
CA GLN A 45 8.79 8.89 6.12
C GLN A 45 8.85 7.79 5.06
N LEU A 46 10.04 7.49 4.54
CA LEU A 46 10.23 6.34 3.68
C LEU A 46 10.09 5.05 4.51
N LEU A 47 9.29 4.11 4.02
CA LEU A 47 9.30 2.71 4.49
C LEU A 47 10.33 1.86 3.75
N PHE A 48 10.83 2.36 2.63
CA PHE A 48 11.85 1.70 1.82
C PHE A 48 12.79 2.75 1.22
N ASP A 49 14.10 2.52 1.36
CA ASP A 49 15.15 3.46 0.97
C ASP A 49 15.68 3.23 -0.46
N GLY A 50 15.07 2.31 -1.22
CA GLY A 50 15.53 1.92 -2.55
C GLY A 50 16.76 0.99 -2.57
N LYS A 51 17.33 0.65 -1.41
CA LYS A 51 18.66 0.03 -1.32
C LYS A 51 18.69 -1.21 -0.42
N THR A 52 17.96 -1.20 0.68
CA THR A 52 17.95 -2.21 1.71
C THR A 52 16.52 -2.56 2.12
N LEU A 53 16.33 -3.78 2.64
CA LEU A 53 15.06 -4.17 3.27
C LEU A 53 15.07 -3.86 4.77
N ASN A 54 15.84 -2.85 5.20
CA ASN A 54 15.83 -2.43 6.60
C ASN A 54 14.43 -1.93 6.98
N GLY A 55 13.97 -2.28 8.18
CA GLY A 55 12.61 -1.99 8.61
C GLY A 55 11.58 -3.03 8.19
N TRP A 56 12.00 -4.12 7.52
CA TRP A 56 11.17 -5.24 7.12
C TRP A 56 11.71 -6.55 7.69
N LYS A 57 10.78 -7.46 8.02
CA LYS A 57 11.06 -8.82 8.47
C LYS A 57 10.02 -9.79 7.91
N ASP A 58 10.31 -11.08 7.95
CA ASP A 58 9.28 -12.08 7.65
C ASP A 58 8.14 -11.99 8.68
N TYR A 59 6.92 -12.24 8.24
CA TYR A 59 5.77 -12.41 9.14
C TYR A 59 6.03 -13.57 10.13
N ASN A 60 5.81 -13.33 11.42
CA ASN A 60 6.19 -14.19 12.55
C ASN A 60 7.71 -14.49 12.66
N GLY A 61 8.56 -13.77 11.92
CA GLY A 61 10.01 -13.89 11.96
C GLY A 61 10.70 -12.73 12.68
N THR A 62 12.02 -12.86 12.84
CA THR A 62 12.92 -11.81 13.38
C THR A 62 13.88 -11.25 12.32
N THR A 63 13.97 -11.89 11.16
CA THR A 63 14.81 -11.51 10.02
C THR A 63 14.06 -11.83 8.72
N LEU A 64 14.45 -11.21 7.62
CA LEU A 64 14.04 -11.63 6.28
C LEU A 64 14.76 -12.91 5.86
N THR A 65 14.01 -13.97 5.58
CA THR A 65 14.53 -15.25 5.07
C THR A 65 13.87 -15.68 3.75
N GLN A 66 12.73 -15.07 3.43
CA GLN A 66 11.91 -15.31 2.25
C GLN A 66 12.40 -14.50 1.03
N PRO A 67 11.87 -14.73 -0.20
CA PRO A 67 12.55 -14.43 -1.45
C PRO A 67 12.31 -13.00 -1.96
N TRP A 68 12.27 -12.05 -1.02
CA TRP A 68 12.19 -10.63 -1.32
C TRP A 68 13.60 -10.06 -1.50
N HIS A 69 13.77 -9.28 -2.56
CA HIS A 69 15.05 -8.68 -2.91
C HIS A 69 14.88 -7.23 -3.31
N VAL A 70 15.95 -6.46 -3.14
CA VAL A 70 16.05 -5.14 -3.74
C VAL A 70 16.60 -5.29 -5.16
N VAL A 71 15.80 -4.92 -6.14
CA VAL A 71 16.15 -4.97 -7.57
C VAL A 71 15.77 -3.62 -8.18
N ASP A 72 16.74 -2.90 -8.74
CA ASP A 72 16.55 -1.62 -9.41
C ASP A 72 15.73 -0.60 -8.60
N GLY A 73 16.05 -0.44 -7.32
CA GLY A 73 15.35 0.49 -6.45
C GLY A 73 13.93 0.07 -6.07
N CYS A 74 13.61 -1.23 -6.19
CA CYS A 74 12.30 -1.81 -5.93
C CYS A 74 12.39 -3.02 -4.98
N ILE A 75 11.39 -3.18 -4.12
CA ILE A 75 11.17 -4.42 -3.37
C ILE A 75 10.45 -5.38 -4.32
N GLN A 76 11.10 -6.51 -4.64
CA GLN A 76 10.59 -7.48 -5.60
C GLN A 76 10.52 -8.87 -4.99
N ALA A 77 9.36 -9.51 -5.10
CA ALA A 77 9.21 -10.94 -4.86
C ALA A 77 9.64 -11.73 -6.10
N LYS A 78 10.37 -12.83 -5.92
CA LYS A 78 10.72 -13.74 -7.03
C LYS A 78 9.59 -14.67 -7.47
N GLY A 79 8.45 -14.68 -6.75
CA GLY A 79 7.27 -15.47 -7.10
C GLY A 79 7.33 -16.94 -6.67
N ASP A 80 8.29 -17.30 -5.82
CA ASP A 80 8.47 -18.60 -5.17
C ASP A 80 7.79 -18.69 -3.78
N GLY A 81 7.05 -17.64 -3.40
CA GLY A 81 6.14 -17.66 -2.26
C GLY A 81 4.91 -18.53 -2.50
N SER A 82 4.07 -18.67 -1.47
CA SER A 82 2.78 -19.37 -1.55
C SER A 82 1.76 -18.69 -0.65
N ASP A 83 0.49 -19.06 -0.72
CA ASP A 83 -0.53 -18.53 0.21
C ASP A 83 -0.15 -18.75 1.69
N ALA A 84 0.69 -19.75 1.98
CA ALA A 84 1.16 -20.07 3.32
C ALA A 84 2.51 -19.41 3.71
N SER A 85 3.21 -18.75 2.77
CA SER A 85 4.59 -18.30 3.01
C SER A 85 5.05 -17.16 2.11
N GLY A 86 6.00 -16.36 2.59
CA GLY A 86 6.59 -15.27 1.80
C GLY A 86 6.00 -13.89 2.11
N TYR A 87 5.26 -13.76 3.21
CA TYR A 87 4.81 -12.47 3.71
C TYR A 87 5.93 -11.75 4.45
N ILE A 88 6.07 -10.46 4.17
CA ILE A 88 6.94 -9.55 4.90
C ILE A 88 6.10 -8.49 5.59
N VAL A 89 6.56 -8.02 6.73
CA VAL A 89 5.90 -6.98 7.53
C VAL A 89 6.92 -5.95 7.97
N THR A 90 6.44 -4.75 8.30
CA THR A 90 7.28 -3.72 8.88
C THR A 90 7.70 -4.09 10.32
N ASP A 91 8.90 -3.68 10.73
CA ASP A 91 9.38 -3.83 12.11
C ASP A 91 8.56 -2.97 13.10
N LYS A 92 7.97 -1.88 12.57
CA LYS A 92 7.15 -0.94 13.33
C LYS A 92 5.67 -1.29 13.18
N GLN A 93 4.90 -0.94 14.20
CA GLN A 93 3.44 -0.97 14.17
C GLN A 93 2.89 0.45 14.00
N TYR A 94 1.76 0.54 13.32
CA TYR A 94 1.08 1.79 13.00
C TYR A 94 -0.38 1.68 13.40
N GLU A 95 -0.87 2.74 14.05
CA GLU A 95 -2.28 2.87 14.43
C GLU A 95 -3.01 3.66 13.35
N ASN A 96 -2.90 5.00 13.37
CA ASN A 96 -3.39 5.84 12.27
C ASN A 96 -2.26 6.17 11.30
N PHE A 97 -2.54 6.03 10.00
CA PHE A 97 -1.54 6.25 8.96
C PHE A 97 -2.15 6.67 7.63
N GLU A 98 -1.36 7.40 6.84
CA GLU A 98 -1.50 7.41 5.39
C GLU A 98 -0.29 6.69 4.80
N LEU A 99 -0.52 5.67 3.97
CA LEU A 99 0.49 4.89 3.28
C LEU A 99 0.31 5.05 1.78
N SER A 100 1.31 5.55 1.07
CA SER A 100 1.36 5.59 -0.40
C SER A 100 2.44 4.65 -0.90
N TRP A 101 2.18 3.90 -1.97
CA TRP A 101 3.18 3.05 -2.60
C TRP A 101 2.95 2.89 -4.10
N ASP A 102 4.04 2.82 -4.83
CA ASP A 102 4.00 2.39 -6.22
C ASP A 102 4.14 0.88 -6.33
N TRP A 103 3.40 0.28 -7.25
CA TRP A 103 3.43 -1.15 -7.51
C TRP A 103 3.32 -1.46 -9.01
N LYS A 104 3.81 -2.64 -9.35
CA LYS A 104 3.71 -3.24 -10.69
C LYS A 104 3.65 -4.76 -10.55
N LEU A 105 2.78 -5.40 -11.31
CA LEU A 105 2.62 -6.85 -11.31
C LEU A 105 3.23 -7.50 -12.55
N SER A 106 3.76 -8.71 -12.36
CA SER A 106 3.97 -9.64 -13.46
C SER A 106 2.64 -10.03 -14.11
N LYS A 107 2.69 -10.60 -15.32
CA LYS A 107 1.48 -11.05 -16.00
C LYS A 107 0.82 -12.17 -15.21
N GLY A 108 -0.47 -12.00 -14.87
CA GLY A 108 -1.23 -12.91 -14.00
C GLY A 108 -0.79 -12.86 -12.54
N GLY A 109 -0.01 -11.85 -12.14
CA GLY A 109 0.48 -11.70 -10.78
C GLY A 109 -0.64 -11.45 -9.78
N ASN A 110 -0.45 -11.95 -8.56
CA ASN A 110 -1.31 -11.76 -7.40
C ASN A 110 -0.44 -11.37 -6.20
N SER A 111 -0.84 -10.34 -5.48
CA SER A 111 -0.19 -9.81 -4.29
C SER A 111 -1.21 -9.01 -3.48
N GLY A 112 -0.77 -8.38 -2.39
CA GLY A 112 -1.65 -7.54 -1.59
C GLY A 112 -0.88 -6.65 -0.64
N MET A 113 -1.50 -5.54 -0.25
CA MET A 113 -1.04 -4.70 0.86
C MET A 113 -1.95 -4.92 2.05
N LEU A 114 -1.43 -5.62 3.06
CA LEU A 114 -2.13 -5.86 4.31
C LEU A 114 -1.74 -4.83 5.36
N TYR A 115 -2.69 -4.45 6.21
CA TYR A 115 -2.47 -3.48 7.28
C TYR A 115 -3.14 -3.91 8.58
N HIS A 116 -2.75 -3.33 9.72
CA HIS A 116 -3.16 -3.79 11.06
C HIS A 116 -2.96 -5.30 11.33
N VAL A 117 -1.96 -5.89 10.67
CA VAL A 117 -1.59 -7.30 10.86
C VAL A 117 -1.08 -7.51 12.28
N VAL A 118 -1.53 -8.60 12.92
CA VAL A 118 -1.11 -8.99 14.27
C VAL A 118 -0.32 -10.29 14.20
N GLU A 119 0.94 -10.22 14.60
CA GLU A 119 1.84 -11.38 14.65
C GLU A 119 1.69 -12.13 15.97
N ARG A 120 1.22 -13.37 15.91
CA ARG A 120 1.25 -14.33 17.02
C ARG A 120 1.40 -15.76 16.46
N PRO A 121 1.98 -16.70 17.23
CA PRO A 121 2.17 -18.08 16.78
C PRO A 121 0.89 -18.79 16.31
N GLN A 122 -0.28 -18.42 16.86
CA GLN A 122 -1.57 -18.98 16.43
C GLN A 122 -2.06 -18.46 15.06
N PHE A 123 -1.55 -17.33 14.58
CA PHE A 123 -1.94 -16.74 13.31
C PHE A 123 -0.87 -17.08 12.28
N ALA A 124 -1.05 -18.18 11.57
CA ALA A 124 -0.06 -18.70 10.62
C ALA A 124 0.22 -17.77 9.43
N VAL A 125 -0.74 -16.91 9.08
CA VAL A 125 -0.72 -16.03 7.91
C VAL A 125 -1.36 -14.68 8.26
N PRO A 126 -0.93 -13.57 7.63
CA PRO A 126 -1.30 -12.22 8.07
C PRO A 126 -2.77 -11.87 7.80
N TYR A 127 -3.35 -12.40 6.72
CA TYR A 127 -4.74 -12.14 6.31
C TYR A 127 -5.80 -12.64 7.31
N VAL A 128 -5.41 -13.48 8.27
CA VAL A 128 -6.31 -13.86 9.39
C VAL A 128 -6.62 -12.65 10.28
N THR A 129 -5.73 -11.66 10.33
CA THR A 129 -5.82 -10.53 11.25
C THR A 129 -5.99 -9.20 10.52
N GLY A 130 -5.14 -8.92 9.54
CA GLY A 130 -5.14 -7.67 8.79
C GLY A 130 -6.12 -7.68 7.62
N PRO A 131 -6.85 -6.58 7.35
CA PRO A 131 -7.54 -6.40 6.07
C PRO A 131 -6.51 -6.25 4.93
N GLU A 132 -6.96 -6.44 3.70
CA GLU A 132 -6.08 -6.52 2.53
C GLU A 132 -6.60 -5.66 1.38
N TYR A 133 -5.78 -4.70 0.93
CA TYR A 133 -5.93 -4.13 -0.41
C TYR A 133 -5.39 -5.14 -1.42
N GLN A 134 -6.29 -5.71 -2.21
CA GLN A 134 -5.97 -6.72 -3.22
C GLN A 134 -5.22 -6.13 -4.42
N LEU A 135 -4.13 -6.77 -4.86
CA LEU A 135 -3.33 -6.41 -6.03
C LEU A 135 -3.26 -7.59 -7.00
N ILE A 136 -4.11 -7.59 -8.03
CA ILE A 136 -4.22 -8.72 -8.96
C ILE A 136 -4.32 -8.25 -10.42
N ASP A 137 -3.67 -8.98 -11.33
CA ASP A 137 -3.76 -8.76 -12.77
C ASP A 137 -4.99 -9.49 -13.34
N GLU A 138 -6.18 -8.91 -13.12
CA GLU A 138 -7.48 -9.52 -13.45
C GLU A 138 -7.58 -10.06 -14.89
N PRO A 139 -7.15 -9.32 -15.95
CA PRO A 139 -7.31 -9.79 -17.33
C PRO A 139 -6.47 -11.03 -17.66
N ASN A 140 -5.43 -11.31 -16.89
CA ASN A 140 -4.48 -12.39 -17.15
C ASN A 140 -4.42 -13.44 -16.04
N PHE A 141 -5.23 -13.30 -14.99
CA PHE A 141 -5.27 -14.27 -13.92
C PHE A 141 -5.83 -15.61 -14.43
N PRO A 142 -5.19 -16.76 -14.12
CA PRO A 142 -5.53 -18.03 -14.76
C PRO A 142 -6.89 -18.59 -14.32
N GLU A 143 -7.32 -18.32 -13.09
CA GLU A 143 -8.63 -18.71 -12.57
C GLU A 143 -9.69 -17.61 -12.72
N PRO A 144 -10.99 -17.96 -12.83
CA PRO A 144 -12.05 -16.96 -12.75
C PRO A 144 -12.03 -16.29 -11.38
N LEU A 145 -12.14 -14.95 -11.38
CA LEU A 145 -12.21 -14.13 -10.18
C LEU A 145 -13.64 -13.68 -9.91
N GLU A 146 -14.10 -13.92 -8.70
CA GLU A 146 -15.29 -13.29 -8.15
C GLU A 146 -15.04 -11.81 -7.87
N GLU A 147 -16.11 -11.03 -7.76
CA GLU A 147 -16.03 -9.58 -7.58
C GLU A 147 -15.27 -9.15 -6.32
N TRP A 148 -15.36 -9.94 -5.26
CA TRP A 148 -14.66 -9.70 -3.98
C TRP A 148 -13.20 -10.16 -3.98
N GLN A 149 -12.68 -10.64 -5.11
CA GLN A 149 -11.29 -11.09 -5.30
C GLN A 149 -10.48 -10.18 -6.23
N LYS A 150 -11.09 -9.11 -6.76
CA LYS A 150 -10.53 -8.27 -7.81
C LYS A 150 -9.68 -7.12 -7.27
N LEU A 151 -9.02 -6.38 -8.15
CA LEU A 151 -8.10 -5.30 -7.76
C LEU A 151 -8.80 -4.26 -6.89
N GLY A 152 -8.13 -3.79 -5.84
CA GLY A 152 -8.57 -2.64 -5.05
C GLY A 152 -9.71 -2.88 -4.07
N VAL A 153 -10.25 -4.11 -4.00
CA VAL A 153 -11.15 -4.50 -2.90
C VAL A 153 -10.43 -4.44 -1.56
N ASP A 154 -11.21 -4.26 -0.50
CA ASP A 154 -10.87 -4.80 0.82
C ASP A 154 -11.29 -6.28 0.78
N TYR A 155 -10.31 -7.19 0.67
CA TYR A 155 -10.54 -8.57 0.23
C TYR A 155 -11.58 -9.30 1.07
N ALA A 156 -12.54 -9.95 0.38
CA ALA A 156 -13.73 -10.61 0.97
C ALA A 156 -14.66 -9.70 1.80
N MET A 157 -14.38 -8.40 1.90
CA MET A 157 -15.06 -7.46 2.77
C MET A 157 -15.77 -6.35 1.98
N HIS A 158 -15.08 -5.47 1.26
CA HIS A 158 -15.72 -4.32 0.60
C HIS A 158 -15.31 -4.18 -0.87
N LEU A 159 -16.29 -3.86 -1.73
CA LEU A 159 -16.08 -3.67 -3.16
C LEU A 159 -15.82 -2.19 -3.47
N PRO A 160 -14.86 -1.87 -4.35
CA PRO A 160 -14.62 -0.50 -4.79
C PRO A 160 -15.67 -0.03 -5.78
N ASP A 161 -15.75 1.29 -5.95
CA ASP A 161 -16.45 1.94 -7.05
C ASP A 161 -15.68 1.73 -8.35
N LYS A 162 -16.04 0.69 -9.09
CA LYS A 162 -15.45 0.33 -10.38
C LYS A 162 -15.46 1.46 -11.40
N ALA A 163 -16.43 2.38 -11.35
CA ALA A 163 -16.49 3.48 -12.30
C ALA A 163 -15.35 4.51 -12.07
N LYS A 164 -14.75 4.51 -10.87
CA LYS A 164 -13.61 5.35 -10.52
C LYS A 164 -12.26 4.68 -10.76
N MET A 165 -12.23 3.36 -10.91
CA MET A 165 -10.98 2.62 -11.06
C MET A 165 -10.32 2.92 -12.41
N LYS A 166 -9.10 3.48 -12.34
CA LYS A 166 -8.26 3.75 -13.50
C LYS A 166 -6.91 3.07 -13.29
N VAL A 167 -6.85 1.79 -13.58
CA VAL A 167 -5.60 1.01 -13.53
C VAL A 167 -4.80 1.24 -14.82
N ASN A 168 -3.49 1.39 -14.69
CA ASN A 168 -2.59 1.44 -15.83
C ASN A 168 -2.42 0.02 -16.43
N PRO A 169 -2.10 -0.09 -17.74
CA PRO A 169 -1.87 -1.37 -18.39
C PRO A 169 -0.90 -2.31 -17.65
N GLN A 170 -1.04 -3.62 -17.88
CA GLN A 170 -0.14 -4.64 -17.33
C GLN A 170 1.33 -4.30 -17.64
N GLY A 171 2.18 -4.34 -16.61
CA GLY A 171 3.59 -3.99 -16.73
C GLY A 171 3.90 -2.49 -16.59
N GLU A 172 2.89 -1.64 -16.43
CA GLU A 172 3.07 -0.24 -16.06
C GLU A 172 2.94 -0.05 -14.54
N TRP A 173 3.52 1.05 -14.05
CA TRP A 173 3.46 1.43 -12.64
C TRP A 173 2.07 1.95 -12.30
N ASN A 174 1.55 1.54 -11.15
CA ASN A 174 0.38 2.13 -10.51
C ASN A 174 0.82 2.68 -9.15
N ASN A 175 0.14 3.72 -8.68
CA ASN A 175 0.25 4.19 -7.31
C ASN A 175 -1.04 3.85 -6.56
N SER A 176 -0.92 3.37 -5.34
CA SER A 176 -2.03 3.16 -4.43
C SER A 176 -1.77 3.85 -3.10
N LYS A 177 -2.85 4.23 -2.41
CA LYS A 177 -2.79 4.80 -1.08
C LYS A 177 -3.87 4.22 -0.18
N ILE A 178 -3.51 3.94 1.08
CA ILE A 178 -4.45 3.62 2.15
C ILE A 178 -4.40 4.76 3.16
N VAL A 179 -5.58 5.27 3.52
CA VAL A 179 -5.76 6.14 4.68
C VAL A 179 -6.46 5.31 5.75
N PHE A 180 -5.90 5.27 6.94
CA PHE A 180 -6.54 4.70 8.11
C PHE A 180 -6.52 5.75 9.24
N ASP A 181 -7.70 6.23 9.63
CA ASP A 181 -7.86 7.25 10.67
C ASP A 181 -8.98 6.85 11.63
N ASN A 182 -8.61 6.28 12.78
CA ASN A 182 -9.52 5.92 13.86
C ASN A 182 -10.70 5.02 13.42
N GLY A 183 -10.43 4.07 12.52
CA GLY A 183 -11.44 3.18 11.95
C GLY A 183 -11.96 3.63 10.59
N HIS A 184 -11.84 4.91 10.25
CA HIS A 184 -12.17 5.38 8.92
C HIS A 184 -11.10 4.92 7.92
N VAL A 185 -11.50 4.20 6.88
CA VAL A 185 -10.58 3.63 5.88
C VAL A 185 -10.90 4.15 4.49
N GLU A 186 -9.87 4.56 3.76
CA GLU A 186 -9.94 4.86 2.33
C GLU A 186 -8.92 4.07 1.54
N HIS A 187 -9.33 3.52 0.40
CA HIS A 187 -8.41 2.99 -0.62
C HIS A 187 -8.42 3.89 -1.85
N TRP A 188 -7.21 4.17 -2.36
CA TRP A 188 -6.97 5.01 -3.52
C TRP A 188 -6.17 4.26 -4.57
N LEU A 189 -6.46 4.53 -5.85
CA LEU A 189 -5.74 4.03 -7.01
C LEU A 189 -5.48 5.20 -7.97
N ASN A 190 -4.22 5.43 -8.31
CA ASN A 190 -3.76 6.45 -9.25
C ASN A 190 -4.39 7.83 -8.99
N GLY A 191 -4.36 8.24 -7.72
CA GLY A 191 -4.87 9.54 -7.27
C GLY A 191 -6.39 9.65 -7.13
N VAL A 192 -7.15 8.55 -7.32
CA VAL A 192 -8.61 8.53 -7.20
C VAL A 192 -9.04 7.63 -6.03
N LYS A 193 -9.88 8.13 -5.13
CA LYS A 193 -10.50 7.31 -4.08
C LYS A 193 -11.48 6.33 -4.70
N ILE A 194 -11.25 5.04 -4.47
CA ILE A 194 -12.05 3.95 -5.06
C ILE A 194 -12.92 3.24 -4.03
N LEU A 195 -12.55 3.25 -2.75
CA LEU A 195 -13.31 2.58 -1.69
C LEU A 195 -13.15 3.37 -0.38
N GLU A 196 -14.21 3.35 0.43
CA GLU A 196 -14.30 4.02 1.73
C GLU A 196 -15.22 3.19 2.64
N PHE A 197 -14.81 2.95 3.89
CA PHE A 197 -15.60 2.20 4.87
C PHE A 197 -15.15 2.47 6.31
N GLU A 198 -15.92 2.00 7.29
CA GLU A 198 -15.62 2.10 8.72
C GLU A 198 -15.22 0.73 9.28
N ALA A 199 -13.93 0.55 9.57
CA ALA A 199 -13.38 -0.61 10.24
C ALA A 199 -13.77 -0.64 11.73
N TRP A 200 -13.77 -1.86 12.29
CA TRP A 200 -13.98 -2.11 13.72
C TRP A 200 -15.34 -1.69 14.28
N THR A 201 -16.32 -1.43 13.41
CA THR A 201 -17.73 -1.33 13.77
C THR A 201 -18.34 -2.72 13.95
N ASP A 202 -19.49 -2.82 14.63
CA ASP A 202 -20.22 -4.10 14.77
C ASP A 202 -20.54 -4.71 13.40
N ASP A 203 -20.92 -3.88 12.42
CA ASP A 203 -21.20 -4.30 11.05
C ASP A 203 -19.95 -4.86 10.35
N TRP A 204 -18.79 -4.26 10.60
CA TRP A 204 -17.52 -4.76 10.08
C TRP A 204 -17.18 -6.13 10.66
N TYR A 205 -17.33 -6.30 11.98
CA TYR A 205 -17.08 -7.59 12.63
C TYR A 205 -18.10 -8.67 12.25
N ALA A 206 -19.35 -8.30 11.97
CA ALA A 206 -20.36 -9.24 11.49
C ALA A 206 -20.06 -9.79 10.09
N LYS A 207 -19.21 -9.09 9.31
CA LYS A 207 -18.83 -9.47 7.94
C LYS A 207 -17.57 -10.33 7.88
N LYS A 208 -16.65 -10.14 8.83
CA LYS A 208 -15.36 -10.83 8.90
C LYS A 208 -15.49 -12.26 9.42
#